data_AF-A0AAD5HLH7-F1
#
_entry.id   AF-A0AAD5HLH7-F1
#
_cell.length_a   1.000
_cell.length_b   1.000
_cell.length_c   1.000
_cell.angle_alpha   90.00
_cell.angle_beta   90.00
_cell.angle_gamma   90.00
#
_symmetry.space_group_name_H-M   'P 1'
#
loop_
_entity.id
_entity.type
_entity.pdbx_description
1 polymer ?
#
loop_
_entity_poly.entity_id
_entity_poly.type
_entity_poly.pdbx_seq_one_letter_code
_entity_poly.pdbx_strand_id
1 'polypeptide(L)'
;MGSLLLPSPESHWRAESQDSWQLARDKDIHSGLSLEEAYSSLFNPDSSRRAASSFGDYVLVHCIIQHIFFARQLQFPSATASSLAPGVLGRLDSVLKNWQLGWEATKDSSFDPSAHGGPLSFNATGLFRLAYIRLHIDLGPCRQLELRDPGTIARAFSNAPLLERSASVARAVLQCAHSLSIPVRIGVEFVARTQTLTWSIVHSLCNLECGLFLEKWLQTIAAVLKRGESLRDDEQRLLGIITSIVNETELCLQVQYEQDRVQKISQVAAAVIRLWAHTFKGAHVFEIMGLIGAGLDLCADML
;
A
#
# COMPACT_ATOMS: atom_id res chain seq x y z
N MET A 1 0.21 -32.15 -14.34
CA MET A 1 -0.59 -31.36 -13.39
C MET A 1 -1.46 -30.42 -14.21
N GLY A 2 -2.77 -30.36 -13.95
CA GLY A 2 -3.67 -29.47 -14.70
C GLY A 2 -3.33 -28.00 -14.46
N SER A 3 -3.57 -27.15 -15.46
CA SER A 3 -3.37 -25.71 -15.32
C SER A 3 -4.38 -25.12 -14.32
N LEU A 4 -3.90 -24.33 -13.36
CA LEU A 4 -4.75 -23.71 -12.34
C LEU A 4 -5.49 -22.52 -12.95
N LEU A 5 -6.82 -22.57 -12.98
CA LEU A 5 -7.66 -21.48 -13.48
C LEU A 5 -7.71 -20.30 -12.49
N LEU A 6 -7.84 -19.08 -13.03
CA LEU A 6 -8.13 -17.92 -12.20
C LEU A 6 -9.50 -18.06 -11.51
N PRO A 7 -9.64 -17.59 -10.26
CA PRO A 7 -10.91 -17.62 -9.58
C PRO A 7 -12.00 -16.83 -10.31
N SER A 8 -13.20 -17.40 -10.34
CA SER A 8 -14.39 -16.73 -10.87
C SER A 8 -14.89 -15.63 -9.92
N PRO A 9 -15.78 -14.72 -10.38
CA PRO A 9 -16.34 -13.63 -9.57
C PRO A 9 -16.93 -14.09 -8.23
N GLU A 10 -16.92 -13.20 -7.23
CA GLU A 10 -17.31 -13.52 -5.84
C GLU A 10 -18.77 -14.00 -5.73
N SER A 11 -19.64 -13.52 -6.61
CA SER A 11 -21.03 -13.97 -6.75
C SER A 11 -21.17 -15.49 -6.92
N HIS A 12 -20.23 -16.13 -7.62
CA HIS A 12 -20.22 -17.58 -7.82
C HIS A 12 -19.90 -18.31 -6.52
N TRP A 13 -19.07 -17.71 -5.65
CA TRP A 13 -18.67 -18.31 -4.39
C TRP A 13 -19.66 -18.06 -3.25
N ARG A 14 -20.45 -17.00 -3.36
CA ARG A 14 -21.51 -16.65 -2.39
C ARG A 14 -22.85 -17.36 -2.66
N ALA A 15 -22.98 -18.05 -3.79
CA ALA A 15 -24.21 -18.74 -4.14
C ALA A 15 -24.50 -19.90 -3.15
N GLU A 16 -25.64 -19.83 -2.46
CA GLU A 16 -26.05 -20.82 -1.44
C GLU A 16 -26.73 -22.05 -2.04
N SER A 17 -27.12 -21.98 -3.32
CA SER A 17 -27.80 -23.07 -4.03
C SER A 17 -27.28 -23.20 -5.46
N GLN A 18 -27.45 -24.39 -6.03
CA GLN A 18 -27.08 -24.67 -7.42
C GLN A 18 -27.75 -23.71 -8.41
N ASP A 19 -29.04 -23.42 -8.24
CA ASP A 19 -29.77 -22.52 -9.13
C ASP A 19 -29.21 -21.08 -9.06
N SER A 20 -28.96 -20.58 -7.84
CA SER A 20 -28.33 -19.27 -7.65
C SER A 20 -26.92 -19.19 -8.25
N TRP A 21 -26.17 -20.30 -8.21
CA TRP A 21 -24.84 -20.39 -8.79
C TRP A 21 -24.89 -20.35 -10.32
N GLN A 22 -25.82 -21.10 -10.94
CA GLN A 22 -26.01 -21.09 -12.40
C GLN A 22 -26.43 -19.71 -12.90
N LEU A 23 -27.39 -19.06 -12.22
CA LEU A 23 -27.81 -17.69 -12.55
C LEU A 23 -26.66 -16.68 -12.47
N ALA A 24 -25.80 -16.78 -11.45
CA ALA A 24 -24.63 -15.91 -11.33
C ALA A 24 -23.61 -16.19 -12.45
N ARG A 25 -23.44 -17.46 -12.83
CA ARG A 25 -22.52 -17.86 -13.90
C ARG A 25 -22.95 -17.40 -15.28
N ASP A 26 -24.26 -17.40 -15.55
CA ASP A 26 -24.84 -16.92 -16.81
C ASP A 26 -24.79 -15.39 -16.90
N LYS A 27 -24.92 -14.70 -15.77
CA LYS A 27 -24.87 -13.24 -15.69
C LYS A 27 -23.45 -12.69 -15.81
N ASP A 28 -22.49 -13.30 -15.13
CA ASP A 28 -21.17 -12.72 -14.96
C ASP A 28 -20.18 -13.20 -16.01
N ILE A 29 -19.39 -12.25 -16.52
CA ILE A 29 -18.27 -12.55 -17.41
C ILE A 29 -17.21 -13.27 -16.58
N HIS A 30 -16.99 -14.55 -16.86
CA HIS A 30 -15.92 -15.34 -16.26
C HIS A 30 -15.01 -15.87 -17.37
N SER A 31 -13.70 -15.64 -17.23
CA SER A 31 -12.71 -16.10 -18.18
C SER A 31 -12.15 -17.45 -17.73
N GLY A 32 -12.11 -18.43 -18.64
CA GLY A 32 -11.45 -19.72 -18.41
C GLY A 32 -9.92 -19.63 -18.50
N LEU A 33 -9.35 -18.50 -18.09
CA LEU A 33 -7.90 -18.26 -18.16
C LEU A 33 -7.20 -19.01 -17.04
N SER A 34 -6.05 -19.58 -17.34
CA SER A 34 -5.14 -20.03 -16.30
C SER A 34 -4.46 -18.86 -15.60
N LEU A 35 -4.04 -19.09 -14.37
CA LEU A 35 -3.22 -18.18 -13.60
C LEU A 35 -1.90 -17.87 -14.33
N GLU A 36 -1.28 -18.87 -14.96
CA GLU A 36 -0.05 -18.70 -15.72
C GLU A 36 -0.25 -17.76 -16.93
N GLU A 37 -1.28 -17.98 -17.73
CA GLU A 37 -1.60 -17.13 -18.88
C GLU A 37 -1.91 -15.70 -18.44
N ALA A 38 -2.75 -15.55 -17.42
CA ALA A 38 -3.14 -14.23 -16.92
C ALA A 38 -1.94 -13.48 -16.34
N TYR A 39 -1.11 -14.13 -15.52
CA TYR A 39 0.07 -13.51 -14.96
C TYR A 39 1.11 -13.17 -16.04
N SER A 40 1.33 -14.07 -17.01
CA SER A 40 2.23 -13.82 -18.14
C SER A 40 1.74 -12.66 -19.03
N SER A 41 0.42 -12.49 -19.17
CA SER A 41 -0.15 -11.37 -19.92
C SER A 41 0.21 -10.00 -19.32
N LEU A 42 0.42 -9.90 -18.00
CA LEU A 42 0.82 -8.65 -17.35
C LEU A 42 2.21 -8.16 -17.78
N PHE A 43 3.05 -9.03 -18.34
CA PHE A 43 4.36 -8.66 -18.88
C PHE A 43 4.27 -8.15 -20.32
N ASN A 44 3.13 -8.31 -21.00
CA ASN A 44 2.95 -8.00 -22.41
C ASN A 44 1.91 -6.88 -22.60
N PRO A 45 2.33 -5.65 -22.95
CA PRO A 45 1.43 -4.51 -23.07
C PRO A 45 0.37 -4.68 -24.18
N ASP A 46 0.70 -5.41 -25.25
CA ASP A 46 -0.13 -5.60 -26.46
C ASP A 46 -1.08 -6.80 -26.40
N SER A 47 -1.08 -7.56 -25.31
CA SER A 47 -1.99 -8.69 -25.16
C SER A 47 -3.42 -8.16 -25.02
N SER A 48 -4.37 -8.73 -25.78
CA SER A 48 -5.80 -8.42 -25.60
C SER A 48 -6.22 -8.81 -24.19
N ARG A 49 -6.22 -7.82 -23.29
CA ARG A 49 -6.42 -8.03 -21.86
C ARG A 49 -7.85 -8.49 -21.65
N ARG A 50 -7.98 -9.74 -21.26
CA ARG A 50 -9.26 -10.29 -20.83
C ARG A 50 -9.44 -9.92 -19.37
N ALA A 51 -10.55 -9.26 -19.05
CA ALA A 51 -10.85 -8.82 -17.69
C ALA A 51 -10.81 -10.02 -16.73
N ALA A 52 -10.02 -9.90 -15.67
CA ALA A 52 -10.08 -10.82 -14.54
C ALA A 52 -11.27 -10.44 -13.64
N SER A 53 -11.72 -11.38 -12.81
CA SER A 53 -12.66 -11.05 -11.74
C SER A 53 -11.92 -10.30 -10.62
N SER A 54 -12.61 -9.62 -9.71
CA SER A 54 -11.98 -9.00 -8.54
C SER A 54 -11.20 -10.00 -7.68
N PHE A 55 -11.65 -11.26 -7.62
CA PHE A 55 -10.89 -12.33 -6.95
C PHE A 55 -9.67 -12.76 -7.77
N GLY A 56 -9.79 -12.81 -9.10
CA GLY A 56 -8.65 -13.01 -9.99
C GLY A 56 -7.58 -11.93 -9.82
N ASP A 57 -7.97 -10.65 -9.81
CA ASP A 57 -7.06 -9.52 -9.58
C ASP A 57 -6.39 -9.60 -8.20
N TYR A 58 -7.14 -9.99 -7.17
CA TYR A 58 -6.61 -10.25 -5.83
C TYR A 58 -5.53 -11.35 -5.84
N VAL A 59 -5.73 -12.45 -6.58
CA VAL A 59 -4.71 -13.50 -6.72
C VAL A 59 -3.51 -13.00 -7.53
N LEU A 60 -3.73 -12.28 -8.62
CA LEU A 60 -2.66 -11.75 -9.47
C LEU A 60 -1.74 -10.80 -8.70
N VAL A 61 -2.28 -9.91 -7.86
CA VAL A 61 -1.43 -9.01 -7.06
C VAL A 61 -0.61 -9.76 -6.02
N HIS A 62 -1.13 -10.85 -5.45
CA HIS A 62 -0.32 -11.76 -4.61
C HIS A 62 0.85 -12.37 -5.39
N CYS A 63 0.63 -12.81 -6.62
CA CYS A 63 1.71 -13.31 -7.48
C CYS A 63 2.77 -12.22 -7.73
N ILE A 64 2.37 -10.96 -7.93
CA ILE A 64 3.31 -9.84 -8.08
C ILE A 64 4.13 -9.63 -6.79
N ILE A 65 3.49 -9.62 -5.62
CA ILE A 65 4.18 -9.47 -4.33
C ILE A 65 5.18 -10.61 -4.10
N GLN A 66 4.80 -11.85 -4.40
CA GLN A 66 5.68 -13.00 -4.30
C GLN A 66 6.87 -12.90 -5.25
N HIS A 67 6.66 -12.46 -6.49
CA HIS A 67 7.74 -12.22 -7.44
C HIS A 67 8.70 -11.14 -6.94
N ILE A 68 8.20 -10.03 -6.40
CA ILE A 68 9.04 -8.99 -5.78
C ILE A 68 9.84 -9.56 -4.62
N PHE A 69 9.20 -10.36 -3.76
CA PHE A 69 9.87 -11.01 -2.63
C PHE A 69 11.01 -11.91 -3.10
N PHE A 70 10.75 -12.84 -4.03
CA PHE A 70 11.80 -13.73 -4.54
C PHE A 70 12.89 -12.97 -5.31
N ALA A 71 12.53 -11.94 -6.07
CA ALA A 71 13.52 -11.10 -6.75
C ALA A 71 14.49 -10.45 -5.76
N ARG A 72 14.02 -10.01 -4.59
CA ARG A 72 14.88 -9.49 -3.51
C ARG A 72 15.70 -10.58 -2.84
N GLN A 73 15.11 -11.74 -2.54
CA GLN A 73 15.84 -12.85 -1.89
C GLN A 73 16.93 -13.45 -2.77
N LEU A 74 16.73 -13.47 -4.09
CA LEU A 74 17.69 -14.00 -5.05
C LEU A 74 18.84 -13.02 -5.32
N GLN A 75 18.73 -11.76 -4.90
CA GLN A 75 19.88 -10.86 -4.77
C GLN A 75 20.67 -11.24 -3.52
N PHE A 76 21.48 -12.31 -3.63
CA PHE A 76 22.46 -12.73 -2.63
C PHE A 76 23.32 -11.56 -2.11
N PRO A 77 23.87 -11.63 -0.88
CA PRO A 77 24.17 -10.47 -0.05
C PRO A 77 25.36 -9.67 -0.57
N SER A 78 25.12 -8.78 -1.54
CA SER A 78 25.87 -7.54 -1.60
C SER A 78 25.27 -6.68 -0.50
N ALA A 79 25.94 -6.61 0.65
CA ALA A 79 25.55 -5.85 1.85
C ALA A 79 25.29 -4.34 1.62
N THR A 80 25.33 -3.89 0.37
CA THR A 80 25.20 -2.52 -0.11
C THR A 80 24.07 -2.33 -1.12
N ALA A 81 23.46 -3.38 -1.66
CA ALA A 81 22.39 -3.26 -2.66
C ALA A 81 21.01 -3.14 -1.98
N SER A 82 20.64 -1.94 -1.58
CA SER A 82 19.28 -1.62 -1.10
C SER A 82 18.21 -1.73 -2.20
N SER A 83 18.64 -1.68 -3.46
CA SER A 83 17.77 -1.53 -4.63
C SER A 83 17.85 -2.74 -5.56
N LEU A 84 16.71 -3.11 -6.14
CA LEU A 84 16.61 -4.16 -7.16
C LEU A 84 17.36 -3.74 -8.43
N ALA A 85 17.86 -4.71 -9.20
CA ALA A 85 18.51 -4.43 -10.47
C ALA A 85 17.58 -3.59 -11.38
N PRO A 86 18.05 -2.51 -12.03
CA PRO A 86 17.18 -1.58 -12.76
C PRO A 86 16.27 -2.26 -13.80
N GLY A 87 16.76 -3.31 -14.48
CA GLY A 87 15.97 -4.08 -15.44
C GLY A 87 14.82 -4.89 -14.80
N VAL A 88 15.04 -5.44 -13.59
CA VAL A 88 13.99 -6.14 -12.83
C VAL A 88 12.98 -5.14 -12.30
N LEU A 89 13.45 -4.02 -11.75
CA LEU A 89 12.60 -2.94 -11.25
C LEU A 89 11.68 -2.38 -12.35
N GLY A 90 12.23 -2.03 -13.52
CA GLY A 90 11.44 -1.50 -14.63
C GLY A 90 10.39 -2.50 -15.16
N ARG A 91 10.74 -3.79 -15.21
CA ARG A 91 9.82 -4.85 -15.61
C ARG A 91 8.65 -4.99 -14.63
N LEU A 92 8.94 -5.04 -13.33
CA LEU A 92 7.90 -5.20 -12.29
C LEU A 92 7.05 -3.92 -12.12
N ASP A 93 7.63 -2.72 -12.30
CA ASP A 93 6.86 -1.46 -12.36
C ASP A 93 5.87 -1.49 -13.54
N SER A 94 6.28 -2.04 -14.69
CA SER A 94 5.40 -2.19 -15.86
C SER A 94 4.28 -3.21 -15.60
N VAL A 95 4.59 -4.31 -14.94
CA VAL A 95 3.60 -5.31 -14.51
C VAL A 95 2.56 -4.70 -13.56
N LEU A 96 2.99 -3.89 -12.59
CA LEU A 96 2.07 -3.19 -11.67
C LEU A 96 1.15 -2.21 -12.41
N LYS A 97 1.69 -1.44 -13.36
CA LYS A 97 0.86 -0.57 -14.23
C LYS A 97 -0.16 -1.38 -15.02
N ASN A 98 0.25 -2.51 -15.56
CA ASN A 98 -0.62 -3.37 -16.35
C ASN A 98 -1.73 -4.01 -15.49
N TRP A 99 -1.40 -4.40 -14.26
CA TRP A 99 -2.37 -4.86 -13.28
C TRP A 99 -3.38 -3.76 -12.94
N GLN A 100 -2.91 -2.53 -12.68
CA GLN A 100 -3.78 -1.39 -12.36
C GLN A 100 -4.79 -1.12 -13.49
N LEU A 101 -4.31 -1.05 -14.73
CA LEU A 101 -5.16 -0.86 -15.90
C LEU A 101 -6.18 -2.00 -16.09
N GLY A 102 -5.78 -3.23 -15.77
CA GLY A 102 -6.67 -4.39 -15.80
C GLY A 102 -7.78 -4.28 -14.73
N TRP A 103 -7.39 -3.96 -13.50
CA TRP A 103 -8.30 -3.77 -12.39
C TRP A 103 -9.29 -2.63 -12.65
N GLU A 104 -8.83 -1.47 -13.13
CA GLU A 104 -9.68 -0.31 -13.48
C GLU A 104 -10.70 -0.63 -14.59
N ALA A 105 -10.43 -1.62 -15.45
CA ALA A 105 -11.37 -2.06 -16.47
C ALA A 105 -12.44 -3.04 -15.96
N THR A 106 -12.27 -3.60 -14.74
CA THR A 106 -13.23 -4.52 -14.12
C THR A 106 -14.44 -3.75 -13.59
N LYS A 107 -15.66 -4.28 -13.83
CA LYS A 107 -16.93 -3.64 -13.41
C LYS A 107 -17.04 -3.39 -11.90
N ASP A 108 -16.36 -4.21 -11.11
CA ASP A 108 -16.35 -4.22 -9.66
C ASP A 108 -15.17 -3.43 -9.06
N SER A 109 -14.48 -2.63 -9.86
CA SER A 109 -13.39 -1.77 -9.38
C SER A 109 -13.95 -0.64 -8.53
N SER A 110 -13.57 -0.63 -7.26
CA SER A 110 -13.96 0.43 -6.34
C SER A 110 -12.91 0.60 -5.25
N PHE A 111 -12.68 1.86 -4.87
CA PHE A 111 -11.89 2.23 -3.70
C PHE A 111 -12.74 2.28 -2.41
N ASP A 112 -14.06 2.12 -2.53
CA ASP A 112 -15.00 2.14 -1.41
C ASP A 112 -15.18 0.71 -0.85
N PRO A 113 -14.85 0.47 0.43
CA PRO A 113 -15.01 -0.84 1.07
C PRO A 113 -16.47 -1.31 1.14
N SER A 114 -17.45 -0.40 1.00
CA SER A 114 -18.88 -0.70 0.99
C SER A 114 -19.48 -0.92 -0.41
N ALA A 115 -18.67 -0.77 -1.47
CA ALA A 115 -19.14 -0.91 -2.84
C ALA A 115 -19.53 -2.35 -3.20
N HIS A 116 -20.39 -2.47 -4.22
CA HIS A 116 -20.92 -3.74 -4.71
C HIS A 116 -19.85 -4.74 -5.17
N GLY A 117 -18.64 -4.27 -5.53
CA GLY A 117 -17.50 -5.11 -5.93
C GLY A 117 -16.82 -5.89 -4.80
N GLY A 118 -17.32 -5.76 -3.57
CA GLY A 118 -16.95 -6.59 -2.44
C GLY A 118 -15.58 -6.29 -1.81
N PRO A 119 -15.28 -6.92 -0.66
CA PRO A 119 -14.06 -6.67 0.11
C PRO A 119 -12.78 -7.13 -0.61
N LEU A 120 -12.89 -8.03 -1.60
CA LEU A 120 -11.75 -8.54 -2.36
C LEU A 120 -11.12 -7.47 -3.25
N SER A 121 -11.94 -6.71 -3.98
CA SER A 121 -11.47 -5.60 -4.81
C SER A 121 -10.76 -4.55 -3.95
N PHE A 122 -11.36 -4.18 -2.82
CA PHE A 122 -10.78 -3.24 -1.86
C PHE A 122 -9.44 -3.75 -1.28
N ASN A 123 -9.37 -5.01 -0.84
CA ASN A 123 -8.12 -5.60 -0.33
C ASN A 123 -7.04 -5.69 -1.42
N ALA A 124 -7.42 -5.97 -2.66
CA ALA A 124 -6.49 -6.01 -3.79
C ALA A 124 -5.80 -4.64 -4.00
N THR A 125 -6.51 -3.52 -3.83
CA THR A 125 -5.90 -2.19 -3.90
C THR A 125 -4.86 -1.97 -2.79
N GLY A 126 -5.11 -2.46 -1.57
CA GLY A 126 -4.13 -2.40 -0.47
C GLY A 126 -2.85 -3.18 -0.80
N LEU A 127 -3.01 -4.41 -1.29
CA LEU A 127 -1.89 -5.26 -1.73
C LEU A 127 -1.14 -4.67 -2.91
N PHE A 128 -1.82 -3.97 -3.81
CA PHE A 128 -1.20 -3.27 -4.91
C PHE A 128 -0.30 -2.12 -4.43
N ARG A 129 -0.75 -1.33 -3.46
CA ARG A 129 0.08 -0.30 -2.81
C ARG A 129 1.30 -0.93 -2.12
N LEU A 130 1.06 -2.04 -1.42
CA LEU A 130 2.12 -2.83 -0.78
C LEU A 130 3.17 -3.32 -1.78
N ALA A 131 2.75 -3.78 -2.95
CA ALA A 131 3.65 -4.22 -4.01
C ALA A 131 4.53 -3.06 -4.51
N TYR A 132 3.97 -1.86 -4.72
CA TYR A 132 4.76 -0.68 -5.06
C TYR A 132 5.78 -0.30 -3.98
N ILE A 133 5.36 -0.32 -2.71
CA ILE A 133 6.27 -0.04 -1.58
C ILE A 133 7.44 -1.03 -1.59
N ARG A 134 7.12 -2.33 -1.62
CA ARG A 134 8.12 -3.40 -1.55
C ARG A 134 8.99 -3.48 -2.80
N LEU A 135 8.53 -2.96 -3.94
CA LEU A 135 9.38 -2.83 -5.13
C LEU A 135 10.54 -1.85 -4.89
N HIS A 136 10.35 -0.82 -4.07
CA HIS A 136 11.31 0.26 -3.86
C HIS A 136 12.09 0.19 -2.55
N ILE A 137 11.55 -0.42 -1.51
CA ILE A 137 12.22 -0.59 -0.22
C ILE A 137 11.93 -1.97 0.38
N ASP A 138 12.90 -2.56 1.06
CA ASP A 138 12.65 -3.74 1.89
C ASP A 138 12.39 -3.32 3.34
N LEU A 139 11.11 -3.18 3.69
CA LEU A 139 10.69 -2.90 5.06
C LEU A 139 10.58 -4.17 5.90
N GLY A 140 10.79 -5.37 5.35
CA GLY A 140 10.63 -6.64 6.06
C GLY A 140 11.36 -6.69 7.41
N PRO A 141 12.69 -6.48 7.42
CA PRO A 141 13.50 -6.45 8.65
C PRO A 141 13.20 -5.27 9.58
N CYS A 142 12.55 -4.22 9.07
CA CYS A 142 12.35 -2.97 9.80
C CYS A 142 11.05 -2.94 10.61
N ARG A 143 10.26 -4.03 10.64
CA ARG A 143 8.98 -4.05 11.38
C ARG A 143 9.06 -4.68 12.77
N GLN A 144 9.79 -5.78 12.92
CA GLN A 144 9.97 -6.52 14.19
C GLN A 144 8.67 -6.77 14.98
N LEU A 145 7.54 -6.99 14.27
CA LEU A 145 6.22 -7.15 14.89
C LEU A 145 6.12 -8.43 15.72
N GLU A 146 6.93 -9.43 15.40
CA GLU A 146 7.04 -10.70 16.12
C GLU A 146 7.47 -10.53 17.57
N LEU A 147 8.20 -9.45 17.89
CA LEU A 147 8.68 -9.17 19.24
C LEU A 147 7.60 -8.58 20.15
N ARG A 148 6.47 -8.12 19.58
CA ARG A 148 5.30 -7.60 20.31
C ARG A 148 5.63 -6.50 21.34
N ASP A 149 6.71 -5.76 21.13
CA ASP A 149 7.15 -4.65 21.98
C ASP A 149 7.08 -3.32 21.22
N PRO A 150 6.22 -2.37 21.63
CA PRO A 150 6.06 -1.09 20.94
C PRO A 150 7.37 -0.28 20.81
N GLY A 151 8.24 -0.31 21.82
CA GLY A 151 9.51 0.43 21.79
C GLY A 151 10.51 -0.15 20.78
N THR A 152 10.53 -1.47 20.63
CA THR A 152 11.35 -2.15 19.63
C THR A 152 10.80 -1.97 18.22
N ILE A 153 9.48 -2.05 18.05
CA ILE A 153 8.81 -1.71 16.78
C ILE A 153 9.14 -0.27 16.35
N ALA A 154 9.01 0.70 17.26
CA ALA A 154 9.33 2.10 17.00
C ALA A 154 10.77 2.29 16.53
N ARG A 155 11.73 1.72 17.25
CA ARG A 155 13.16 1.78 16.88
C ARG A 155 13.42 1.12 15.52
N ALA A 156 12.79 -0.01 15.25
CA ALA A 156 12.93 -0.70 13.96
C ALA A 156 12.42 0.17 12.80
N PHE A 157 11.29 0.86 12.99
CA PHE A 157 10.74 1.83 12.03
C PHE A 157 11.66 3.04 11.86
N SER A 158 12.12 3.67 12.95
CA SER A 158 13.02 4.82 12.89
C SER A 158 14.34 4.48 12.18
N ASN A 159 14.84 3.26 12.35
CA ASN A 159 16.07 2.78 11.71
C ASN A 159 15.87 2.32 10.25
N ALA A 160 14.65 2.29 9.72
CA ALA A 160 14.45 1.90 8.33
C ALA A 160 15.17 2.88 7.38
N PRO A 161 15.71 2.40 6.25
CA PRO A 161 16.54 3.23 5.38
C PRO A 161 15.74 4.31 4.67
N LEU A 162 16.43 5.42 4.36
CA LEU A 162 15.89 6.47 3.50
C LEU A 162 15.71 5.97 2.06
N LEU A 163 14.77 6.57 1.35
CA LEU A 163 14.42 6.18 -0.02
C LEU A 163 15.36 6.80 -1.06
N GLU A 164 15.59 6.06 -2.14
CA GLU A 164 16.20 6.58 -3.37
C GLU A 164 15.25 7.56 -4.07
N ARG A 165 15.79 8.68 -4.55
CA ARG A 165 15.01 9.68 -5.28
C ARG A 165 14.80 9.23 -6.72
N SER A 166 13.60 8.79 -7.07
CA SER A 166 13.27 8.36 -8.44
C SER A 166 11.79 8.62 -8.79
N ALA A 167 11.48 8.66 -10.08
CA ALA A 167 10.11 8.82 -10.57
C ALA A 167 9.19 7.62 -10.22
N SER A 168 9.75 6.42 -10.07
CA SER A 168 8.98 5.25 -9.64
C SER A 168 8.62 5.34 -8.15
N VAL A 169 9.54 5.82 -7.31
CA VAL A 169 9.24 6.14 -5.90
C VAL A 169 8.14 7.20 -5.80
N ALA A 170 8.17 8.25 -6.63
CA ALA A 170 7.12 9.26 -6.67
C ALA A 170 5.72 8.67 -6.91
N ARG A 171 5.60 7.61 -7.74
CA ARG A 171 4.33 6.89 -7.94
C ARG A 171 3.88 6.14 -6.69
N ALA A 172 4.79 5.44 -6.02
CA ALA A 172 4.49 4.75 -4.76
C ALA A 172 4.07 5.75 -3.67
N VAL A 173 4.71 6.92 -3.58
CA VAL A 173 4.34 8.00 -2.66
C VAL A 173 2.92 8.48 -2.92
N LEU A 174 2.58 8.74 -4.19
CA LEU A 174 1.22 9.16 -4.55
C LEU A 174 0.16 8.13 -4.13
N GLN A 175 0.44 6.84 -4.34
CA GLN A 175 -0.45 5.75 -3.92
C GLN A 175 -0.61 5.66 -2.40
N CYS A 176 0.48 5.86 -1.64
CA CYS A 176 0.41 5.90 -0.18
C CYS A 176 -0.33 7.14 0.34
N ALA A 177 -0.12 8.30 -0.28
CA ALA A 177 -0.84 9.54 0.04
C ALA A 177 -2.34 9.41 -0.21
N HIS A 178 -2.73 8.76 -1.31
CA HIS A 178 -4.13 8.40 -1.55
C HIS A 178 -4.68 7.44 -0.49
N SER A 179 -3.89 6.46 -0.04
CA SER A 179 -4.31 5.57 1.06
C SER A 179 -4.59 6.35 2.34
N LEU A 180 -3.79 7.38 2.65
CA LEU A 180 -3.96 8.24 3.83
C LEU A 180 -5.12 9.24 3.68
N SER A 181 -5.39 9.74 2.48
CA SER A 181 -6.47 10.72 2.26
C SER A 181 -7.86 10.12 2.52
N ILE A 182 -8.04 8.81 2.30
CA ILE A 182 -9.32 8.12 2.56
C ILE A 182 -9.72 8.20 4.05
N PRO A 183 -8.93 7.71 5.02
CA PRO A 183 -9.29 7.81 6.42
C PRO A 183 -9.33 9.24 6.94
N VAL A 184 -8.50 10.15 6.41
CA VAL A 184 -8.58 11.58 6.77
C VAL A 184 -9.92 12.19 6.36
N ARG A 185 -10.37 11.96 5.12
CA ARG A 185 -11.65 12.49 4.61
C ARG A 185 -12.87 11.87 5.28
N ILE A 186 -12.81 10.60 5.65
CA ILE A 186 -13.88 9.93 6.41
C ILE A 186 -13.91 10.43 7.86
N GLY A 187 -12.75 10.78 8.41
CA GLY A 187 -12.54 11.13 9.81
C GLY A 187 -11.78 10.02 10.52
N VAL A 188 -10.56 10.32 10.96
CA VAL A 188 -9.62 9.33 11.52
C VAL A 188 -10.18 8.66 12.78
N GLU A 189 -10.83 9.44 13.66
CA GLU A 189 -11.52 8.92 14.85
C GLU A 189 -12.67 7.97 14.49
N PHE A 190 -13.45 8.32 13.46
CA PHE A 190 -14.54 7.48 13.00
C PHE A 190 -14.00 6.15 12.44
N VAL A 191 -12.95 6.21 11.61
CA VAL A 191 -12.29 5.02 11.05
C VAL A 191 -11.74 4.16 12.17
N ALA A 192 -11.03 4.74 13.14
CA ALA A 192 -10.48 3.99 14.28
C ALA A 192 -11.57 3.15 14.96
N ARG A 193 -12.75 3.74 15.18
CA ARG A 193 -13.87 3.06 15.86
C ARG A 193 -14.67 2.08 14.99
N THR A 194 -14.61 2.18 13.66
CA THR A 194 -15.48 1.42 12.75
C THR A 194 -14.75 0.43 11.84
N GLN A 195 -13.44 0.55 11.67
CA GLN A 195 -12.63 -0.28 10.77
C GLN A 195 -12.75 -1.78 11.04
N THR A 196 -13.04 -2.22 12.26
CA THR A 196 -13.23 -3.65 12.57
C THR A 196 -14.39 -4.27 11.78
N LEU A 197 -15.34 -3.44 11.33
CA LEU A 197 -16.49 -3.88 10.53
C LEU A 197 -16.17 -3.93 9.03
N THR A 198 -15.09 -3.31 8.57
CA THR A 198 -14.84 -3.07 7.13
C THR A 198 -13.44 -3.44 6.66
N TRP A 199 -12.44 -3.43 7.53
CA TRP A 199 -11.03 -3.66 7.19
C TRP A 199 -10.58 -5.06 7.59
N SER A 200 -9.91 -5.72 6.65
CA SER A 200 -9.18 -6.94 6.92
C SER A 200 -7.82 -6.64 7.57
N ILE A 201 -7.26 -7.64 8.27
CA ILE A 201 -5.86 -7.62 8.74
C ILE A 201 -4.87 -7.28 7.62
N VAL A 202 -5.13 -7.77 6.41
CA VAL A 202 -4.30 -7.51 5.22
C VAL A 202 -4.29 -6.02 4.91
N HIS A 203 -5.46 -5.38 4.89
CA HIS A 203 -5.58 -3.95 4.60
C HIS A 203 -4.87 -3.10 5.66
N SER A 204 -5.03 -3.43 6.94
CA SER A 204 -4.34 -2.79 8.05
C SER A 204 -2.81 -2.87 7.93
N LEU A 205 -2.26 -4.03 7.58
CA LEU A 205 -0.81 -4.20 7.38
C LEU A 205 -0.30 -3.45 6.13
N CYS A 206 -1.10 -3.37 5.06
CA CYS A 206 -0.75 -2.56 3.90
C CYS A 206 -0.67 -1.07 4.26
N ASN A 207 -1.64 -0.59 5.04
CA ASN A 207 -1.70 0.80 5.51
C ASN A 207 -0.54 1.16 6.45
N LEU A 208 -0.11 0.22 7.31
CA LEU A 208 1.12 0.37 8.09
C LEU A 208 2.32 0.66 7.18
N GLU A 209 2.56 -0.18 6.17
CA GLU A 209 3.68 0.03 5.25
C GLU A 209 3.52 1.32 4.42
N CYS A 210 2.30 1.74 4.09
CA CYS A 210 2.04 3.05 3.46
C CYS A 210 2.49 4.21 4.36
N GLY A 211 2.18 4.16 5.66
CA GLY A 211 2.60 5.18 6.63
C GLY A 211 4.11 5.28 6.75
N LEU A 212 4.79 4.14 6.92
CA LEU A 212 6.25 4.07 6.99
C LEU A 212 6.91 4.57 5.71
N PHE A 213 6.37 4.22 4.55
CA PHE A 213 6.92 4.66 3.27
C PHE A 213 6.81 6.18 3.09
N LEU A 214 5.67 6.78 3.46
CA LEU A 214 5.49 8.24 3.43
C LEU A 214 6.44 8.95 4.39
N GLU A 215 6.59 8.45 5.61
CA GLU A 215 7.51 8.99 6.59
C GLU A 215 8.96 8.95 6.09
N LYS A 216 9.44 7.80 5.61
CA LYS A 216 10.80 7.69 5.05
C LYS A 216 11.01 8.55 3.83
N TRP A 217 9.98 8.72 3.00
CA TRP A 217 10.04 9.66 1.89
C TRP A 217 10.20 11.11 2.37
N LEU A 218 9.39 11.53 3.35
CA LEU A 218 9.49 12.88 3.92
C LEU A 218 10.85 13.14 4.59
N GLN A 219 11.39 12.15 5.32
CA GLN A 219 12.76 12.23 5.84
C GLN A 219 13.80 12.35 4.74
N THR A 220 13.66 11.62 3.62
CA THR A 220 14.53 11.79 2.44
C THR A 220 14.48 13.23 1.93
N ILE A 221 13.28 13.80 1.78
CA ILE A 221 13.10 15.19 1.31
C ILE A 221 13.70 16.20 2.30
N ALA A 222 13.51 16.00 3.61
CA ALA A 222 14.12 16.83 4.65
C ALA A 222 15.66 16.77 4.59
N ALA A 223 16.23 15.58 4.40
CA ALA A 223 17.68 15.39 4.29
C ALA A 223 18.27 16.06 3.03
N VAL A 224 17.55 16.03 1.90
CA VAL A 224 17.93 16.74 0.66
C VAL A 224 18.01 18.25 0.90
N LEU A 225 16.98 18.84 1.52
CA LEU A 225 16.97 20.26 1.82
C LEU A 225 18.06 20.66 2.83
N LYS A 226 18.32 19.81 3.84
CA LYS A 226 19.41 20.03 4.81
C LYS A 226 20.79 20.08 4.15
N ARG A 227 20.99 19.36 3.04
CA ARG A 227 22.21 19.41 2.22
C ARG A 227 22.26 20.62 1.28
N GLY A 228 21.23 21.46 1.23
CA GLY A 228 21.14 22.60 0.32
C GLY A 228 20.76 22.24 -1.11
N GLU A 229 20.33 21.00 -1.37
CA GLU A 229 19.85 20.57 -2.68
C GLU A 229 18.40 21.03 -2.93
N SER A 230 18.04 21.25 -4.20
CA SER A 230 16.67 21.57 -4.59
C SER A 230 15.79 20.33 -4.76
N LEU A 231 14.50 20.50 -4.49
CA LEU A 231 13.48 19.50 -4.76
C LEU A 231 13.04 19.57 -6.22
N ARG A 232 12.85 18.41 -6.84
CA ARG A 232 12.25 18.32 -8.18
C ARG A 232 10.78 18.74 -8.15
N ASP A 233 10.22 19.12 -9.29
CA ASP A 233 8.83 19.58 -9.39
C ASP A 233 7.81 18.52 -8.95
N ASP A 234 8.08 17.25 -9.25
CA ASP A 234 7.27 16.12 -8.80
C ASP A 234 7.32 15.96 -7.26
N GLU A 235 8.50 16.09 -6.66
CA GLU A 235 8.68 16.05 -5.20
C GLU A 235 7.96 17.21 -4.51
N GLN A 236 8.04 18.42 -5.06
CA GLN A 236 7.35 19.59 -4.51
C GLN A 236 5.84 19.41 -4.56
N ARG A 237 5.31 18.89 -5.68
CA ARG A 237 3.88 18.61 -5.84
C ARG A 237 3.41 17.56 -4.84
N LEU A 238 4.14 16.45 -4.70
CA LEU A 238 3.81 15.38 -3.76
C LEU A 238 3.85 15.87 -2.30
N LEU A 239 4.86 16.66 -1.95
CA LEU A 239 4.96 17.27 -0.62
C LEU A 239 3.75 18.18 -0.35
N GLY A 240 3.32 18.96 -1.34
CA GLY A 240 2.11 19.79 -1.26
C GLY A 240 0.85 18.95 -1.01
N ILE A 241 0.68 17.83 -1.73
CA ILE A 241 -0.45 16.92 -1.54
C ILE A 241 -0.47 16.35 -0.11
N ILE A 242 0.66 15.82 0.37
CA ILE A 242 0.75 15.22 1.71
C ILE A 242 0.52 16.28 2.80
N THR A 243 1.08 17.47 2.62
CA THR A 243 0.86 18.60 3.54
C THR A 243 -0.60 19.02 3.56
N SER A 244 -1.28 19.04 2.41
CA SER A 244 -2.72 19.32 2.33
C SER A 244 -3.54 18.29 3.11
N ILE A 245 -3.22 17.00 2.97
CA ILE A 245 -3.90 15.93 3.72
C ILE A 245 -3.73 16.13 5.23
N VAL A 246 -2.51 16.44 5.70
CA VAL A 246 -2.28 16.72 7.14
C VAL A 246 -3.03 17.98 7.58
N ASN A 247 -3.10 19.00 6.73
CA ASN A 247 -3.80 20.25 7.01
C ASN A 247 -5.32 20.10 7.17
N GLU A 248 -5.92 19.04 6.63
CA GLU A 248 -7.33 18.70 6.82
C GLU A 248 -7.62 18.13 8.23
N THR A 249 -6.59 17.98 9.08
CA THR A 249 -6.70 17.39 10.41
C THR A 249 -6.31 18.37 11.52
N GLU A 250 -6.59 18.01 12.77
CA GLU A 250 -6.22 18.80 13.95
C GLU A 250 -4.70 18.94 14.13
N LEU A 251 -3.90 18.06 13.51
CA LEU A 251 -2.44 18.13 13.54
C LEU A 251 -1.87 19.28 12.68
N CYS A 252 -2.70 19.96 11.89
CA CYS A 252 -2.29 21.11 11.09
C CYS A 252 -1.66 22.22 11.94
N LEU A 253 -2.14 22.42 13.17
CA LEU A 253 -1.66 23.43 14.10
C LEU A 253 -0.20 23.21 14.49
N GLN A 254 0.26 21.96 14.53
CA GLN A 254 1.64 21.63 14.85
C GLN A 254 2.60 22.03 13.71
N VAL A 255 2.11 22.01 12.46
CA VAL A 255 2.89 22.21 11.23
C VAL A 255 2.84 23.67 10.75
N GLN A 256 1.76 24.39 11.02
CA GLN A 256 1.51 25.72 10.44
C GLN A 256 2.46 26.81 10.94
N TYR A 257 2.88 26.76 12.22
CA TYR A 257 3.71 27.80 12.83
C TYR A 257 5.21 27.62 12.58
N GLU A 258 5.63 26.47 12.04
CA GLU A 258 7.04 26.19 11.78
C GLU A 258 7.54 26.94 10.53
N GLN A 259 8.57 27.76 10.74
CA GLN A 259 9.18 28.58 9.68
C GLN A 259 10.32 27.86 8.99
N ASP A 260 11.02 26.97 9.70
CA ASP A 260 12.08 26.18 9.09
C ASP A 260 11.50 25.08 8.20
N ARG A 261 11.88 25.09 6.92
CA ARG A 261 11.31 24.17 5.93
C ARG A 261 11.64 22.70 6.23
N VAL A 262 12.83 22.42 6.77
CA VAL A 262 13.28 21.06 7.09
C VAL A 262 12.51 20.53 8.29
N GLN A 263 12.37 21.37 9.32
CA GLN A 263 11.63 21.04 10.53
C GLN A 263 10.13 20.88 10.25
N LYS A 264 9.56 21.73 9.39
CA LYS A 264 8.18 21.60 8.92
C LYS A 264 7.92 20.25 8.24
N ILE A 265 8.82 19.79 7.38
CA ILE A 265 8.69 18.47 6.72
C ILE A 265 8.79 17.34 7.75
N SER A 266 9.66 17.48 8.75
CA SER A 266 9.80 16.50 9.83
C SER A 266 8.52 16.41 10.68
N GLN A 267 7.89 17.56 10.98
CA GLN A 267 6.59 17.59 11.64
C GLN A 267 5.47 16.99 10.78
N VAL A 268 5.47 17.21 9.46
CA VAL A 268 4.54 16.52 8.55
C VAL A 268 4.76 15.01 8.60
N ALA A 269 6.01 14.54 8.65
CA ALA A 269 6.33 13.11 8.76
C ALA A 269 5.80 12.51 10.07
N ALA A 270 6.04 13.19 11.20
CA ALA A 270 5.48 12.80 12.50
C ALA A 270 3.95 12.79 12.48
N ALA A 271 3.31 13.81 11.88
CA ALA A 271 1.86 13.88 11.77
C ALA A 271 1.28 12.71 10.94
N VAL A 272 1.90 12.36 9.81
CA VAL A 272 1.49 11.19 9.01
C VAL A 272 1.53 9.91 9.84
N ILE A 273 2.60 9.68 10.60
CA ILE A 273 2.70 8.52 11.48
C ILE A 273 1.64 8.55 12.59
N ARG A 274 1.39 9.72 13.22
CA ARG A 274 0.34 9.85 14.25
C ARG A 274 -1.06 9.59 13.70
N LEU A 275 -1.36 10.04 12.47
CA LEU A 275 -2.65 9.77 11.84
C LEU A 275 -2.87 8.26 11.66
N TRP A 276 -1.86 7.54 11.16
CA TRP A 276 -1.93 6.08 11.09
C TRP A 276 -2.01 5.44 12.47
N ALA A 277 -1.17 5.86 13.42
CA ALA A 277 -1.20 5.37 14.80
C ALA A 277 -2.60 5.46 15.40
N HIS A 278 -3.28 6.60 15.19
CA HIS A 278 -4.66 6.82 15.66
C HIS A 278 -5.65 5.86 15.01
N THR A 279 -5.51 5.57 13.71
CA THR A 279 -6.34 4.53 13.09
C THR A 279 -6.15 3.18 13.76
N PHE A 280 -4.99 2.84 14.34
CA PHE A 280 -4.77 1.54 15.00
C PHE A 280 -5.18 1.47 16.49
N LYS A 281 -5.71 2.56 17.08
CA LYS A 281 -6.09 2.61 18.52
C LYS A 281 -7.51 2.13 18.80
N GLY A 282 -8.29 1.82 17.76
CA GLY A 282 -9.68 1.43 17.89
C GLY A 282 -9.90 0.07 18.55
N ALA A 283 -11.17 -0.31 18.71
CA ALA A 283 -11.52 -1.68 19.06
C ALA A 283 -11.18 -2.60 17.88
N HIS A 284 -10.16 -3.44 18.00
CA HIS A 284 -9.69 -4.36 16.97
C HIS A 284 -9.92 -5.82 17.35
N VAL A 285 -10.20 -6.67 16.36
CA VAL A 285 -10.26 -8.13 16.54
C VAL A 285 -8.87 -8.71 16.82
N PHE A 286 -7.82 -8.11 16.27
CA PHE A 286 -6.44 -8.60 16.36
C PHE A 286 -5.64 -7.74 17.35
N GLU A 287 -5.14 -8.36 18.43
CA GLU A 287 -4.34 -7.68 19.48
C GLU A 287 -3.11 -6.93 18.93
N ILE A 288 -2.54 -7.43 17.82
CA ILE A 288 -1.36 -6.82 17.19
C ILE A 288 -1.61 -5.37 16.70
N MET A 289 -2.87 -4.98 16.47
CA MET A 289 -3.20 -3.64 16.00
C MET A 289 -2.88 -2.58 17.04
N GLY A 290 -3.27 -2.79 18.30
CA GLY A 290 -2.95 -1.85 19.38
C GLY A 290 -1.44 -1.72 19.59
N LEU A 291 -0.69 -2.81 19.43
CA LEU A 291 0.78 -2.81 19.49
C LEU A 291 1.40 -2.00 18.34
N ILE A 292 0.88 -2.16 17.12
CA ILE A 292 1.31 -1.36 15.95
C ILE A 292 1.01 0.12 16.20
N GLY A 293 -0.19 0.45 16.68
CA GLY A 293 -0.58 1.83 17.00
C GLY A 293 0.35 2.47 18.02
N ALA A 294 0.63 1.78 19.12
CA ALA A 294 1.58 2.25 20.14
C ALA A 294 3.01 2.39 19.61
N GLY A 295 3.47 1.46 18.77
CA GLY A 295 4.78 1.54 18.12
C GLY A 295 4.89 2.73 17.16
N LEU A 296 3.82 3.05 16.44
CA LEU A 296 3.77 4.22 15.57
C LEU A 296 3.77 5.53 16.37
N ASP A 297 3.03 5.63 17.48
CA ASP A 297 3.09 6.83 18.34
C ASP A 297 4.51 7.09 18.84
N LEU A 298 5.16 6.05 19.38
CA LEU A 298 6.55 6.15 19.85
C LEU A 298 7.50 6.51 18.70
N CYS A 299 7.28 5.98 17.50
CA CYS A 299 8.06 6.35 16.33
C CYS A 299 7.86 7.83 15.98
N ALA A 300 6.64 8.37 16.07
CA ALA A 300 6.37 9.78 15.81
C ALA A 300 6.97 10.72 16.86
N ASP A 301 7.16 10.26 18.10
CA ASP A 301 7.85 11.01 19.15
C ASP A 301 9.38 11.06 18.95
N MET A 302 9.94 10.15 18.13
CA MET A 302 11.37 10.11 17.78
C MET A 302 11.74 10.99 16.58
N LEU A 303 10.75 11.56 15.87
CA LEU A 303 10.92 12.40 14.68
C LEU A 303 11.00 13.89 15.02
#